data_AF-A0AAN5CPH3-F1
#
_entry.id   AF-A0AAN5CPH3-F1
#
_cell.length_a   1.000
_cell.length_b   1.000
_cell.length_c   1.000
_cell.angle_alpha   90.00
_cell.angle_beta   90.00
_cell.angle_gamma   90.00
#
_symmetry.space_group_name_H-M   'P 1'
#
loop_
_entity.id
_entity.type
_entity.pdbx_description
1 polymer ?
#
loop_
_entity_poly.entity_id
_entity_poly.type
_entity_poly.pdbx_seq_one_letter_code
_entity_poly.pdbx_strand_id
1 'polypeptide(L)'
;SPVSLPTTMRVVLCLLIVPALASAGFFDDVSGLGDGIGNFFGDSFKGVQSLVSGTQKDLEGNVGRVMDLLKGIKQKMPILEAIASDSQRKTLRQVDGFLQTVTSFSNSVKSGGEAQFNQNKGKWMDMAKSMFETGGLNDIVKLIASQSSTTSTCFIAAAVLPVVYLLR
;
A
#
# COMPACT_ATOMS: atom_id res chain seq x y z
N SER A 1 27.51 24.36 52.36
CA SER A 1 27.65 23.32 51.32
C SER A 1 26.53 22.30 51.47
N PRO A 2 25.96 21.78 50.37
CA PRO A 2 24.57 22.07 49.99
C PRO A 2 23.65 20.83 49.99
N VAL A 3 22.34 21.03 50.14
CA VAL A 3 21.32 20.36 49.32
C VAL A 3 20.17 21.35 49.11
N SER A 4 20.29 22.16 48.05
CA SER A 4 19.19 22.93 47.50
C SER A 4 18.29 21.98 46.70
N LEU A 5 17.04 21.79 47.15
CA LEU A 5 15.98 21.22 46.31
C LEU A 5 15.53 22.27 45.29
N PRO A 6 15.61 22.03 43.97
CA PRO A 6 14.81 22.79 43.03
C PRO A 6 13.39 22.23 42.96
N THR A 7 12.45 23.01 43.47
CA THR A 7 11.04 23.00 43.06
C THR A 7 10.97 23.33 41.58
N THR A 8 10.69 22.35 40.73
CA THR A 8 10.03 22.60 39.43
C THR A 8 9.27 21.35 39.02
N MET A 9 7.98 21.33 39.33
CA MET A 9 7.04 20.33 38.85
C MET A 9 6.91 20.50 37.33
N ARG A 10 7.64 19.67 36.57
CA ARG A 10 7.47 19.57 35.11
C ARG A 10 6.32 18.61 34.85
N VAL A 11 5.11 19.14 34.73
CA VAL A 11 4.00 18.41 34.10
C VAL A 11 4.30 18.36 32.60
N VAL A 12 5.00 17.31 32.17
CA VAL A 12 5.06 16.97 30.75
C VAL A 12 3.82 16.15 30.46
N LEU A 13 2.79 16.87 30.04
CA LEU A 13 1.60 16.32 29.42
C LEU A 13 2.05 15.63 28.13
N CYS A 14 2.26 14.31 28.19
CA CYS A 14 2.36 13.47 26.99
C CYS A 14 0.99 13.45 26.30
N LEU A 15 0.69 14.51 25.54
CA LEU A 15 -0.28 14.48 24.47
C LEU A 15 0.33 13.61 23.36
N LEU A 16 0.24 12.29 23.53
CA LEU A 16 0.33 11.36 22.41
C LEU A 16 -0.92 11.58 21.56
N ILE A 17 -0.88 12.66 20.76
CA ILE A 17 -1.69 12.74 19.56
C ILE A 17 -1.16 11.60 18.71
N VAL A 18 -1.84 10.46 18.74
CA VAL A 18 -1.74 9.48 17.67
C VAL A 18 -2.39 10.20 16.49
N PRO A 19 -1.65 10.69 15.48
CA PRO A 19 -2.33 10.97 14.25
C PRO A 19 -2.72 9.58 13.75
N ALA A 20 -3.98 9.20 13.95
CA ALA A 20 -4.62 8.29 13.04
C ALA A 20 -4.66 9.03 11.71
N LEU A 21 -3.51 9.06 11.02
CA LEU A 21 -3.46 9.24 9.60
C LEU A 21 -4.23 8.03 9.08
N ALA A 22 -5.54 8.19 8.97
CA ALA A 22 -6.29 7.40 8.02
C ALA A 22 -5.66 7.77 6.69
N SER A 23 -4.63 7.01 6.28
CA SER A 23 -4.24 6.92 4.90
C SER A 23 -5.48 6.37 4.20
N ALA A 24 -6.37 7.27 3.76
CA ALA A 24 -7.32 6.98 2.71
C ALA A 24 -6.43 6.60 1.52
N GLY A 25 -6.09 5.30 1.49
CA GLY A 25 -5.04 4.79 0.65
C GLY A 25 -5.46 4.96 -0.79
N PHE A 26 -4.49 4.89 -1.70
CA PHE A 26 -4.75 4.85 -3.14
C PHE A 26 -5.88 3.88 -3.56
N PHE A 27 -6.17 2.85 -2.76
CA PHE A 27 -7.21 1.83 -2.98
C PHE A 27 -8.52 2.04 -2.21
N ASP A 28 -8.61 2.99 -1.25
CA ASP A 28 -9.79 3.20 -0.41
C ASP A 28 -11.03 3.62 -1.22
N ASP A 29 -10.84 4.56 -2.15
CA ASP A 29 -11.89 5.03 -3.08
C ASP A 29 -12.29 4.01 -4.16
N VAL A 30 -11.56 2.88 -4.27
CA VAL A 30 -11.89 1.87 -5.26
C VAL A 30 -12.93 0.93 -4.67
N SER A 31 -14.15 0.95 -5.24
CA SER A 31 -15.30 0.16 -4.81
C SER A 31 -14.92 -1.28 -4.45
N GLY A 32 -14.74 -1.55 -3.15
CA GLY A 32 -14.51 -2.88 -2.59
C GLY A 32 -13.06 -3.40 -2.55
N LEU A 33 -12.06 -2.60 -2.91
CA LEU A 33 -10.62 -3.00 -2.85
C LEU A 33 -9.90 -2.50 -1.57
N GLY A 34 -10.57 -1.67 -0.76
CA GLY A 34 -10.00 -0.91 0.36
C GLY A 34 -9.42 -1.69 1.54
N ASP A 35 -8.51 -1.02 2.26
CA ASP A 35 -7.70 -1.37 3.44
C ASP A 35 -6.83 -2.64 3.37
N GLY A 36 -7.39 -3.79 3.02
CA GLY A 36 -6.66 -5.07 3.05
C GLY A 36 -5.49 -5.14 2.05
N ILE A 37 -5.66 -4.53 0.88
CA ILE A 37 -4.62 -4.47 -0.16
C ILE A 37 -3.56 -3.44 0.20
N GLY A 38 -4.00 -2.25 0.64
CA GLY A 38 -3.12 -1.17 1.05
C GLY A 38 -2.18 -1.61 2.17
N ASN A 39 -2.72 -2.21 3.23
CA ASN A 39 -1.92 -2.72 4.35
C ASN A 39 -0.96 -3.84 3.93
N PHE A 40 -1.40 -4.72 3.02
CA PHE A 40 -0.51 -5.78 2.54
C PHE A 40 0.66 -5.21 1.72
N PHE A 41 0.38 -4.42 0.68
CA PHE A 41 1.43 -3.90 -0.22
C PHE A 41 2.22 -2.73 0.36
N GLY A 42 1.73 -2.09 1.41
CA GLY A 42 2.44 -1.09 2.21
C GLY A 42 3.34 -1.72 3.28
N ASP A 43 2.79 -2.57 4.15
CA ASP A 43 3.49 -3.00 5.38
C ASP A 43 4.04 -4.44 5.30
N SER A 44 3.34 -5.33 4.59
CA SER A 44 3.64 -6.78 4.60
C SER A 44 4.42 -7.26 3.36
N PHE A 45 4.38 -6.49 2.28
CA PHE A 45 5.03 -6.85 1.03
C PHE A 45 6.51 -6.47 1.06
N LYS A 46 7.36 -7.48 1.13
CA LYS A 46 8.83 -7.35 1.16
C LYS A 46 9.47 -7.93 -0.10
N GLY A 47 8.69 -8.03 -1.18
CA GLY A 47 9.07 -8.66 -2.45
C GLY A 47 8.29 -9.94 -2.72
N VAL A 48 8.69 -10.65 -3.79
CA VAL A 48 7.94 -11.80 -4.33
C VAL A 48 7.76 -12.92 -3.31
N GLN A 49 8.70 -13.10 -2.38
CA GLN A 49 8.58 -14.10 -1.32
C GLN A 49 7.35 -13.89 -0.43
N SER A 50 6.89 -12.65 -0.22
CA SER A 50 5.65 -12.36 0.53
C SER A 50 4.40 -12.88 -0.19
N LEU A 51 4.49 -13.16 -1.50
CA LEU A 51 3.39 -13.67 -2.32
C LEU A 51 3.40 -15.20 -2.41
N VAL A 52 4.49 -15.86 -2.02
CA VAL A 52 4.64 -17.31 -2.15
C VAL A 52 4.20 -17.98 -0.85
N SER A 53 3.25 -18.89 -0.95
CA SER A 53 2.57 -19.45 0.22
C SER A 53 2.99 -20.89 0.54
N GLY A 54 2.71 -21.29 1.79
CA GLY A 54 2.87 -22.67 2.26
C GLY A 54 1.64 -23.56 2.01
N THR A 55 0.47 -22.97 1.78
CA THR A 55 -0.80 -23.71 1.59
C THR A 55 -1.58 -23.23 0.36
N GLN A 56 -2.53 -24.05 -0.11
CA GLN A 56 -3.40 -23.73 -1.24
C GLN A 56 -4.28 -22.50 -0.96
N LYS A 57 -4.89 -22.42 0.23
CA LYS A 57 -5.74 -21.28 0.62
C LYS A 57 -4.95 -19.97 0.61
N ASP A 58 -3.73 -20.00 1.13
CA ASP A 58 -2.85 -18.83 1.14
C ASP A 58 -2.37 -18.47 -0.27
N LEU A 59 -2.16 -19.47 -1.14
CA LEU A 59 -1.82 -19.22 -2.55
C LEU A 59 -2.97 -18.51 -3.27
N GLU A 60 -4.20 -19.03 -3.15
CA GLU A 60 -5.40 -18.40 -3.69
C GLU A 60 -5.59 -16.97 -3.17
N GLY A 61 -5.38 -16.77 -1.86
CA GLY A 61 -5.42 -15.45 -1.24
C GLY A 61 -4.37 -14.49 -1.82
N ASN A 62 -3.13 -14.94 -2.00
CA ASN A 62 -2.07 -14.11 -2.57
C ASN A 62 -2.27 -13.80 -4.06
N VAL A 63 -2.74 -14.77 -4.84
CA VAL A 63 -3.15 -14.55 -6.23
C VAL A 63 -4.28 -13.52 -6.30
N GLY A 64 -5.26 -13.63 -5.39
CA GLY A 64 -6.34 -12.65 -5.24
C GLY A 64 -5.82 -11.24 -4.96
N ARG A 65 -4.94 -11.09 -3.96
CA ARG A 65 -4.33 -9.80 -3.62
C ARG A 65 -3.61 -9.15 -4.80
N VAL A 66 -2.86 -9.91 -5.60
CA VAL A 66 -2.18 -9.37 -6.79
C VAL A 66 -3.18 -9.01 -7.88
N MET A 67 -4.21 -9.83 -8.11
CA MET A 67 -5.28 -9.50 -9.07
C MET A 67 -5.97 -8.19 -8.68
N ASP A 68 -6.23 -8.01 -7.39
CA ASP A 68 -6.90 -6.86 -6.84
C ASP A 68 -6.00 -5.60 -6.85
N LEU A 69 -4.69 -5.76 -6.59
CA LEU A 69 -3.68 -4.72 -6.83
C LEU A 69 -3.73 -4.25 -8.31
N LEU A 70 -3.69 -5.18 -9.26
CA LEU A 70 -3.67 -4.88 -10.69
C LEU A 70 -4.97 -4.18 -11.14
N LYS A 71 -6.13 -4.59 -10.60
CA LYS A 71 -7.41 -3.89 -10.83
C LYS A 71 -7.37 -2.47 -10.29
N GLY A 72 -6.87 -2.27 -9.06
CA GLY A 72 -6.77 -0.94 -8.47
C GLY A 72 -5.83 -0.03 -9.26
N ILE A 73 -4.67 -0.55 -9.70
CA ILE A 73 -3.75 0.15 -10.61
C ILE A 73 -4.48 0.54 -11.91
N LYS A 74 -5.20 -0.40 -12.53
CA LYS A 74 -5.94 -0.15 -13.77
C LYS A 74 -7.01 0.93 -13.61
N GLN A 75 -7.75 0.92 -12.51
CA GLN A 75 -8.79 1.93 -12.27
C GLN A 75 -8.20 3.33 -12.02
N LYS A 76 -7.07 3.39 -11.34
CA LYS A 76 -6.34 4.64 -11.05
C LYS A 76 -5.27 4.96 -12.12
N MET A 77 -5.29 4.27 -13.26
CA MET A 77 -4.30 4.41 -14.34
C MET A 77 -4.08 5.86 -14.76
N PRO A 78 -5.13 6.68 -14.99
CA PRO A 78 -4.92 8.06 -15.44
C PRO A 78 -4.13 8.91 -14.44
N ILE A 79 -4.33 8.65 -13.14
CA ILE A 79 -3.62 9.36 -12.06
C ILE A 79 -2.17 8.89 -12.01
N LEU A 80 -1.95 7.57 -12.08
CA LEU A 80 -0.60 7.00 -12.06
C LEU A 80 0.23 7.43 -13.27
N GLU A 81 -0.34 7.46 -14.48
CA GLU A 81 0.37 7.87 -15.68
C GLU A 81 0.85 9.34 -15.64
N ALA A 82 0.06 10.21 -14.98
CA ALA A 82 0.38 11.63 -14.84
C ALA A 82 1.59 11.89 -13.93
N ILE A 83 1.80 11.06 -12.92
CA ILE A 83 2.90 11.21 -11.93
C ILE A 83 4.08 10.26 -12.17
N ALA A 84 3.90 9.24 -13.01
CA ALA A 84 4.90 8.24 -13.31
C ALA A 84 6.05 8.79 -14.18
N SER A 85 7.25 8.23 -13.99
CA SER A 85 8.35 8.34 -14.95
C SER A 85 8.06 7.55 -16.24
N ASP A 86 8.86 7.74 -17.30
CA ASP A 86 8.71 6.98 -18.56
C ASP A 86 8.82 5.47 -18.37
N SER A 87 9.73 5.01 -17.50
CA SER A 87 9.87 3.59 -17.16
C SER A 87 8.60 3.06 -16.48
N GLN A 88 8.09 3.79 -15.48
CA GLN A 88 6.85 3.42 -14.79
C GLN A 88 5.64 3.43 -15.73
N ARG A 89 5.53 4.42 -16.63
CA ARG A 89 4.49 4.45 -17.68
C ARG A 89 4.55 3.23 -18.59
N LYS A 90 5.75 2.75 -18.94
CA LYS A 90 5.91 1.53 -19.72
C LYS A 90 5.37 0.31 -18.98
N THR A 91 5.62 0.20 -17.68
CA THR A 91 5.04 -0.86 -16.83
C THR A 91 3.52 -0.72 -16.69
N LEU A 92 3.01 0.50 -16.49
CA LEU A 92 1.57 0.77 -16.38
C LEU A 92 0.79 0.28 -17.62
N ARG A 93 1.36 0.46 -18.82
CA ARG A 93 0.79 -0.06 -20.07
C ARG A 93 0.75 -1.59 -20.15
N GLN A 94 1.50 -2.31 -19.32
CA GLN A 94 1.51 -3.78 -19.27
C GLN A 94 0.51 -4.35 -18.26
N VAL A 95 -0.12 -3.52 -17.43
CA VAL A 95 -1.01 -3.96 -16.34
C VAL A 95 -2.17 -4.80 -16.83
N ASP A 96 -2.74 -4.50 -18.01
CA ASP A 96 -3.80 -5.33 -18.61
C ASP A 96 -3.32 -6.76 -18.92
N GLY A 97 -2.10 -6.90 -19.46
CA GLY A 97 -1.50 -8.21 -19.73
C GLY A 97 -1.18 -8.98 -18.45
N PHE A 98 -0.70 -8.30 -17.41
CA PHE A 98 -0.51 -8.91 -16.10
C PHE A 98 -1.85 -9.35 -15.50
N LEU A 99 -2.89 -8.52 -15.58
CA LEU A 99 -4.21 -8.85 -15.05
C LEU A 99 -4.81 -10.08 -15.74
N GLN A 100 -4.68 -10.18 -17.06
CA GLN A 100 -5.10 -11.36 -17.82
C GLN A 100 -4.34 -12.62 -17.39
N THR A 101 -3.03 -12.50 -17.19
CA THR A 101 -2.15 -13.60 -16.79
C THR A 101 -2.52 -14.13 -15.39
N VAL A 102 -2.68 -13.23 -14.42
CA VAL A 102 -3.06 -13.57 -13.04
C VAL A 102 -4.48 -14.12 -12.98
N THR A 103 -5.42 -13.58 -13.76
CA THR A 103 -6.80 -14.08 -13.83
C THR A 103 -6.83 -15.52 -14.35
N SER A 104 -6.09 -15.80 -15.43
CA SER A 104 -6.00 -17.13 -16.02
C SER A 104 -5.37 -18.13 -15.04
N PHE A 105 -4.33 -17.71 -14.32
CA PHE A 105 -3.71 -18.53 -13.29
C PHE A 105 -4.66 -18.77 -12.11
N SER A 106 -5.38 -17.75 -11.62
CA SER A 106 -6.36 -17.88 -10.54
C SER A 106 -7.42 -18.94 -10.84
N ASN A 107 -7.93 -18.96 -12.07
CA ASN A 107 -8.88 -19.98 -12.50
C ASN A 107 -8.27 -21.38 -12.47
N SER A 108 -7.00 -21.52 -12.89
CA SER A 108 -6.27 -22.80 -12.86
C SER A 108 -6.03 -23.30 -11.43
N VAL A 109 -5.68 -22.40 -10.51
CA VAL A 109 -5.48 -22.72 -9.08
C VAL A 109 -6.78 -23.23 -8.46
N LYS A 110 -7.91 -22.55 -8.73
CA LYS A 110 -9.24 -22.96 -8.24
C LYS A 110 -9.69 -24.30 -8.80
N SER A 111 -9.41 -24.59 -10.07
CA SER A 111 -9.78 -25.87 -10.69
C SER A 111 -8.89 -27.03 -10.27
N GLY A 112 -7.59 -26.79 -10.04
CA GLY A 112 -6.61 -27.81 -9.70
C GLY A 112 -6.57 -28.18 -8.22
N GLY A 113 -6.96 -27.23 -7.35
CA GLY A 113 -7.00 -27.43 -5.89
C GLY A 113 -5.66 -27.84 -5.28
N GLU A 114 -5.72 -28.45 -4.09
CA GLU A 114 -4.53 -28.87 -3.32
C GLU A 114 -3.67 -29.91 -4.04
N ALA A 115 -4.27 -30.75 -4.89
CA ALA A 115 -3.56 -31.78 -5.65
C ALA A 115 -2.48 -31.20 -6.57
N GLN A 116 -2.66 -29.95 -7.03
CA GLN A 116 -1.70 -29.25 -7.89
C GLN A 116 -0.91 -28.17 -7.14
N PHE A 117 -1.02 -28.09 -5.80
CA PHE A 117 -0.43 -27.01 -5.01
C PHE A 117 1.06 -26.80 -5.29
N ASN A 118 1.89 -27.85 -5.24
CA ASN A 118 3.33 -27.71 -5.45
C ASN A 118 3.68 -27.19 -6.84
N GLN A 119 2.95 -27.65 -7.87
CA GLN A 119 3.13 -27.17 -9.24
C GLN A 119 2.70 -25.71 -9.38
N ASN A 120 1.53 -25.38 -8.83
CA ASN A 120 0.97 -24.02 -8.89
C ASN A 120 1.82 -23.04 -8.09
N LYS A 121 2.38 -23.44 -6.95
CA LYS A 121 3.32 -22.64 -6.16
C LYS A 121 4.55 -22.24 -6.99
N GLY A 122 5.14 -23.19 -7.72
CA GLY A 122 6.27 -22.92 -8.62
C GLY A 122 5.90 -21.92 -9.72
N LYS A 123 4.83 -22.19 -10.45
CA LYS A 123 4.31 -21.30 -11.51
C LYS A 123 4.00 -19.90 -10.99
N TRP A 124 3.39 -19.83 -9.80
CA TRP A 124 3.07 -18.56 -9.16
C TRP A 124 4.31 -17.76 -8.79
N MET A 125 5.34 -18.41 -8.25
CA MET A 125 6.60 -17.76 -7.93
C MET A 125 7.24 -17.16 -9.20
N ASP A 126 7.28 -17.91 -10.29
CA ASP A 126 7.84 -17.42 -11.56
C ASP A 126 7.03 -16.26 -12.14
N MET A 127 5.70 -16.35 -12.07
CA MET A 127 4.79 -15.29 -12.50
C MET A 127 4.97 -14.02 -11.65
N ALA A 128 5.02 -14.17 -10.32
CA ALA A 128 5.22 -13.05 -9.41
C ALA A 128 6.59 -12.39 -9.62
N LYS A 129 7.67 -13.16 -9.84
CA LYS A 129 8.97 -12.60 -10.25
C LYS A 129 8.89 -11.85 -11.57
N SER A 130 8.28 -12.47 -12.58
CA SER A 130 8.14 -11.86 -13.90
C SER A 130 7.37 -10.53 -13.84
N MET A 131 6.34 -10.39 -13.00
CA MET A 131 5.59 -9.13 -12.87
C MET A 131 6.30 -8.11 -11.99
N PHE A 132 6.70 -8.48 -10.77
CA PHE A 132 7.20 -7.53 -9.78
C PHE A 132 8.66 -7.16 -9.98
N GLU A 133 9.53 -8.13 -10.31
CA GLU A 133 10.96 -7.90 -10.46
C GLU A 133 11.30 -7.53 -11.90
N THR A 134 10.89 -8.35 -12.87
CA THR A 134 11.23 -8.11 -14.29
C THR A 134 10.30 -7.10 -14.97
N GLY A 135 9.00 -7.17 -14.66
CA GLY A 135 7.96 -6.33 -15.26
C GLY A 135 7.87 -4.93 -14.65
N GLY A 136 8.60 -4.66 -13.57
CA GLY A 136 8.66 -3.35 -12.92
C GLY A 136 7.46 -3.04 -12.01
N LEU A 137 6.58 -3.99 -11.72
CA LEU A 137 5.40 -3.72 -10.86
C LEU A 137 5.81 -3.28 -9.44
N ASN A 138 6.99 -3.68 -8.96
CA ASN A 138 7.54 -3.19 -7.69
C ASN A 138 7.73 -1.67 -7.68
N ASP A 139 8.13 -1.07 -8.80
CA ASP A 139 8.31 0.38 -8.89
C ASP A 139 6.98 1.13 -8.94
N ILE A 140 5.92 0.47 -9.43
CA ILE A 140 4.55 0.99 -9.35
C ILE A 140 4.01 0.89 -7.92
N VAL A 141 4.27 -0.21 -7.21
CA VAL A 141 3.90 -0.35 -5.79
C VAL A 141 4.58 0.74 -4.95
N LYS A 142 5.88 1.01 -5.18
CA LYS A 142 6.59 2.11 -4.51
C LYS A 142 6.00 3.48 -4.85
N LEU A 143 5.64 3.72 -6.12
CA LEU A 143 4.97 4.95 -6.53
C LEU A 143 3.65 5.13 -5.76
N ILE A 144 2.83 4.09 -5.68
CA ILE A 144 1.56 4.11 -4.92
C ILE A 144 1.79 4.37 -3.43
N ALA A 145 2.79 3.73 -2.84
CA ALA A 145 3.15 3.94 -1.44
C ALA A 145 3.57 5.40 -1.18
N SER A 146 4.32 6.03 -2.10
CA SER A 146 4.71 7.45 -1.99
C SER A 146 3.52 8.43 -2.15
N GLN A 147 2.48 8.04 -2.88
CA GLN A 147 1.25 8.84 -2.98
C GLN A 147 0.37 8.72 -1.73
N SER A 148 0.47 7.60 -1.01
CA SER A 148 -0.35 7.35 0.18
C SER A 148 0.19 8.05 1.43
N SER A 149 1.47 8.45 1.44
CA SER A 149 2.09 9.23 2.52
C SER A 149 1.98 10.75 2.33
N THR A 150 1.72 11.23 1.11
CA THR A 150 1.65 12.66 0.76
C THR A 150 0.29 13.31 1.00
N THR A 151 -0.76 12.53 1.26
CA THR A 151 -2.08 13.04 1.71
C THR A 151 -2.09 13.55 3.15
N SER A 152 -0.96 13.52 3.86
CA SER A 152 -0.88 13.87 5.29
C SER A 152 -0.26 15.24 5.61
N THR A 153 0.09 16.07 4.63
CA THR A 153 0.68 17.40 4.90
C THR A 153 0.11 18.49 4.01
N CYS A 154 -0.89 19.22 4.53
CA CYS A 154 -0.97 20.70 4.53
C CYS A 154 -2.42 21.18 4.70
N PHE A 155 -2.83 21.50 5.93
CA PHE A 155 -3.57 22.74 6.28
C PHE A 155 -3.41 23.00 7.79
N ILE A 156 -2.19 23.28 8.25
CA ILE A 156 -2.01 24.07 9.48
C ILE A 156 -1.39 25.41 9.07
N ALA A 157 -2.24 26.41 8.90
CA ALA A 157 -1.98 27.85 9.00
C ALA A 157 -3.33 28.54 8.82
N ALA A 158 -3.83 29.48 9.61
CA ALA A 158 -3.48 30.14 10.86
C ALA A 158 -4.82 30.77 11.31
N ALA A 159 -5.21 30.83 12.58
CA ALA A 159 -4.74 31.86 13.49
C ALA A 159 -5.16 31.51 14.92
N VAL A 160 -4.16 31.34 15.79
CA VAL A 160 -4.32 31.63 17.20
C VAL A 160 -4.12 33.15 17.33
N LEU A 161 -5.17 33.89 17.68
CA LEU A 161 -5.00 35.19 18.30
C LEU A 161 -5.34 35.05 19.78
N PRO A 162 -4.38 35.23 20.70
CA PRO A 162 -4.70 35.62 22.06
C PRO A 162 -4.99 37.12 22.09
N VAL A 163 -6.17 37.46 22.62
CA VAL A 163 -6.52 38.65 23.41
C VAL A 163 -5.72 39.94 23.15
N VAL A 164 -6.41 41.00 22.70
CA VAL A 164 -6.30 42.44 23.07
C VAL A 164 -6.75 43.30 21.86
N TYR A 165 -7.59 44.32 22.10
CA TYR A 165 -8.34 45.24 21.19
C TYR A 165 -9.70 44.68 20.69
N LEU A 166 -10.89 45.20 21.01
CA LEU A 166 -11.43 46.53 21.38
C LEU A 166 -12.73 46.31 22.20
N LEU A 167 -12.92 46.86 23.40
CA LEU A 167 -13.41 48.24 23.62
C LEU A 167 -14.41 48.72 22.55
N ARG A 168 -15.65 48.25 22.67
CA ARG A 168 -16.82 49.12 22.65
C ARG A 168 -17.94 48.55 23.50
#